data_AF-A0A7K2CPK9-F1
#
_entry.id   AF-A0A7K2CPK9-F1
#
_cell.length_a   1.000
_cell.length_b   1.000
_cell.length_c   1.000
_cell.angle_alpha   90.00
_cell.angle_beta   90.00
_cell.angle_gamma   90.00
#
_symmetry.space_group_name_H-M   'P 1'
#
loop_
_entity.id
_entity.type
_entity.pdbx_description
1 polymer ?
#
loop_
_entity_poly.entity_id
_entity_poly.type
_entity_poly.pdbx_seq_one_letter_code
_entity_poly.pdbx_strand_id
1 'polypeptide(L)'
;MSRRIEIELTSQRPDGSWTWRAAGAREPKGEMAGDLIAFSASVGDELTVEAEFHMDGIEIIEAFEPKTKRPMPETLEILGSGRDQPLVTTQLVANRKGRDRDGGRGDRRGRQDRRGRGERQNRDRREPRGEDDRPKAKRLRPGRAHRQALIDGLPEEQKSVAEKMIRDGISSVEQALRDKRKKARDAAKADAKAKKPAPEADAKVEDKAKEPAPQADAEAEEAAHTA
;
A
#
# COMPACT_ATOMS: atom_id res chain seq x y z
N MET A 1 11.56 11.82 -8.25
CA MET A 1 10.15 11.57 -7.87
C MET A 1 9.70 10.34 -8.62
N SER A 2 9.34 9.27 -7.91
CA SER A 2 8.87 8.04 -8.55
C SER A 2 7.46 8.18 -9.11
N ARG A 3 7.21 7.55 -10.25
CA ARG A 3 5.91 7.48 -10.92
C ARG A 3 5.66 6.06 -11.39
N ARG A 4 4.38 5.67 -11.39
CA ARG A 4 3.95 4.39 -11.97
C ARG A 4 3.73 4.54 -13.47
N ILE A 5 4.36 3.68 -14.24
CA ILE A 5 4.23 3.64 -15.71
C ILE A 5 3.95 2.20 -16.16
N GLU A 6 3.33 2.07 -17.33
CA GLU A 6 3.11 0.78 -17.97
C GLU A 6 4.21 0.57 -19.03
N ILE A 7 4.88 -0.58 -18.93
CA ILE A 7 5.98 -0.97 -19.81
C ILE A 7 5.72 -2.36 -20.38
N GLU A 8 6.37 -2.67 -21.49
CA GLU A 8 6.38 -4.00 -22.09
C GLU A 8 7.82 -4.53 -22.15
N LEU A 9 8.00 -5.78 -21.75
CA LEU A 9 9.29 -6.46 -21.81
C LEU A 9 9.58 -6.90 -23.25
N THR A 10 10.69 -6.43 -23.82
CA THR A 10 11.02 -6.65 -25.24
C THR A 10 12.01 -7.78 -25.45
N SER A 11 12.96 -7.97 -24.53
CA SER A 11 13.87 -9.11 -24.57
C SER A 11 14.48 -9.40 -23.20
N GLN A 12 14.85 -10.65 -22.96
CA GLN A 12 15.65 -11.08 -21.83
C GLN A 12 17.07 -11.35 -22.32
N ARG A 13 18.06 -10.73 -21.66
CA ARG A 13 19.48 -10.99 -21.93
C ARG A 13 19.99 -12.16 -21.08
N PRO A 14 21.09 -12.82 -21.49
CA PRO A 14 21.65 -13.97 -20.77
C PRO A 14 22.18 -13.66 -19.37
N ASP A 15 22.48 -12.39 -19.10
CA ASP A 15 22.91 -11.86 -17.80
C ASP A 15 21.74 -11.65 -16.81
N GLY A 16 20.50 -11.94 -17.23
CA GLY A 16 19.30 -11.78 -16.43
C GLY A 16 18.70 -10.37 -16.49
N SER A 17 19.25 -9.46 -17.31
CA SER A 17 18.63 -8.16 -17.54
C SER A 17 17.51 -8.23 -18.59
N TRP A 18 16.59 -7.28 -18.53
CA TRP A 18 15.47 -7.16 -19.43
C TRP A 18 15.50 -5.81 -20.12
N THR A 19 15.30 -5.80 -21.43
CA THR A 19 15.02 -4.55 -22.15
C THR A 19 13.53 -4.31 -22.18
N TRP A 20 13.13 -3.05 -22.02
CA TRP A 20 11.73 -2.66 -21.95
C TRP A 20 11.43 -1.43 -22.79
N ARG A 21 10.17 -1.31 -23.17
CA ARG A 21 9.59 -0.14 -23.85
C ARG A 21 8.37 0.33 -23.06
N ALA A 22 8.01 1.61 -23.15
CA ALA A 22 6.69 2.01 -22.65
C ALA A 22 5.61 1.25 -23.44
N ALA A 23 4.53 0.86 -22.76
CA ALA A 23 3.43 0.17 -23.41
C ALA A 23 2.92 0.96 -24.63
N GLY A 24 2.89 0.33 -25.80
CA GLY A 24 2.51 0.98 -27.07
C GLY A 24 3.57 1.88 -27.73
N ALA A 25 4.76 2.06 -27.14
CA ALA A 25 5.87 2.78 -27.77
C ALA A 25 6.66 1.89 -28.74
N ARG A 26 7.18 2.48 -29.83
CA ARG A 26 7.88 1.76 -30.91
C ARG A 26 9.37 1.53 -30.63
N GLU A 27 9.99 2.34 -29.76
CA GLU A 27 11.41 2.25 -29.42
C GLU A 27 11.62 1.75 -27.99
N PRO A 28 12.66 0.92 -27.76
CA PRO A 28 13.05 0.50 -26.42
C PRO A 28 13.48 1.72 -25.60
N LYS A 29 12.93 1.84 -24.39
CA LYS A 29 13.18 2.98 -23.50
C LYS A 29 14.33 2.73 -22.52
N GLY A 30 14.66 1.46 -22.23
CA GLY A 30 15.74 1.17 -21.29
C GLY A 30 15.94 -0.31 -20.99
N GLU A 31 16.77 -0.55 -19.99
CA GLU A 31 17.14 -1.86 -19.44
C GLU A 31 16.77 -1.90 -17.94
N MET A 32 16.45 -3.08 -17.42
CA MET A 32 16.16 -3.30 -16.00
C MET A 32 16.70 -4.66 -15.54
N ALA A 33 17.02 -4.78 -14.25
CA ALA A 33 17.45 -6.05 -13.67
C ALA A 33 16.26 -7.00 -13.51
N GLY A 34 16.43 -8.29 -13.83
CA GLY A 34 15.40 -9.31 -13.67
C GLY A 34 14.98 -9.57 -12.23
N ASP A 35 15.87 -9.34 -11.27
CA ASP A 35 15.60 -9.52 -9.83
C ASP A 35 14.47 -8.62 -9.29
N LEU A 36 14.14 -7.55 -10.01
CA LEU A 36 13.03 -6.65 -9.67
C LEU A 36 11.66 -7.27 -9.96
N ILE A 37 11.61 -8.36 -10.72
CA ILE A 37 10.39 -9.06 -11.11
C ILE A 37 10.18 -10.23 -10.16
N ALA A 38 9.25 -10.09 -9.21
CA ALA A 38 8.94 -11.11 -8.19
C ALA A 38 8.07 -12.28 -8.72
N PHE A 39 7.81 -12.34 -10.01
CA PHE A 39 6.95 -13.32 -10.68
C PHE A 39 7.59 -13.81 -11.99
N SER A 40 7.08 -14.89 -12.56
CA SER A 40 7.54 -15.37 -13.87
C SER A 40 7.06 -14.44 -14.97
N ALA A 41 7.96 -13.64 -15.54
CA ALA A 41 7.67 -12.76 -16.68
C ALA A 41 8.20 -13.34 -17.99
N SER A 42 7.49 -13.07 -19.08
CA SER A 42 7.85 -13.44 -20.45
C SER A 42 8.04 -12.19 -21.32
N VAL A 43 8.72 -12.36 -22.46
CA VAL A 43 8.80 -11.32 -23.49
C VAL A 43 7.40 -11.03 -24.03
N GLY A 44 7.03 -9.75 -24.08
CA GLY A 44 5.71 -9.27 -24.50
C GLY A 44 4.76 -8.99 -23.33
N ASP A 45 5.14 -9.30 -22.09
CA ASP A 45 4.30 -8.99 -20.92
C ASP A 45 4.28 -7.48 -20.67
N GLU A 46 3.07 -6.96 -20.46
CA GLU A 46 2.82 -5.57 -20.09
C GLU A 46 2.68 -5.46 -18.56
N LEU A 47 3.62 -4.73 -17.95
CA LEU A 47 3.78 -4.63 -16.51
C LEU A 47 3.62 -3.19 -16.06
N THR A 48 3.01 -3.00 -14.89
CA THR A 48 3.10 -1.71 -14.20
C THR A 48 4.39 -1.71 -13.40
N VAL A 49 5.22 -0.67 -13.58
CA VAL A 49 6.46 -0.49 -12.82
C VAL A 49 6.49 0.85 -12.11
N GLU A 50 7.14 0.90 -10.95
CA GLU A 50 7.51 2.16 -10.32
C GLU A 50 8.89 2.57 -10.83
N ALA A 51 8.94 3.70 -11.53
CA ALA A 51 10.14 4.23 -12.14
C ALA A 51 10.46 5.61 -11.59
N GLU A 52 11.75 5.88 -11.38
CA GLU A 52 12.25 7.20 -11.07
C GLU A 52 12.90 7.83 -12.30
N PHE A 53 12.51 9.08 -12.57
CA PHE A 53 12.97 9.84 -13.72
C PHE A 53 14.09 10.77 -13.26
N HIS A 54 15.29 10.53 -13.80
CA HIS A 54 16.47 11.36 -13.62
C HIS A 54 16.77 12.13 -14.91
N MET A 55 17.72 13.07 -14.85
CA MET A 55 18.19 13.76 -16.06
C MET A 55 18.91 12.79 -17.02
N ASP A 56 19.52 11.74 -16.47
CA ASP A 56 20.34 10.77 -17.21
C ASP A 56 19.55 9.55 -17.71
N GLY A 57 18.26 9.43 -17.39
CA GLY A 57 17.43 8.30 -17.83
C GLY A 57 16.30 7.93 -16.87
N ILE A 58 15.72 6.75 -17.12
CA ILE A 58 14.62 6.18 -16.34
C ILE A 58 15.14 4.95 -15.60
N GLU A 59 15.15 5.00 -14.28
CA GLU A 59 15.52 3.86 -13.43
C GLU A 59 14.26 3.16 -12.93
N ILE A 60 14.19 1.85 -13.12
CA ILE A 60 13.09 1.03 -12.60
C ILE A 60 13.43 0.61 -11.18
N ILE A 61 12.53 0.89 -10.24
CA ILE A 61 12.68 0.58 -8.82
C ILE A 61 12.01 -0.76 -8.48
N GLU A 62 10.79 -0.99 -8.98
CA GLU A 62 9.98 -2.16 -8.63
C GLU A 62 9.00 -2.50 -9.75
N ALA A 63 8.80 -3.80 -10.01
CA ALA A 63 7.82 -4.29 -10.97
C ALA A 63 6.63 -4.96 -10.27
N PHE A 64 5.42 -4.63 -10.72
CA PHE A 64 4.17 -5.17 -10.21
C PHE A 64 3.60 -6.22 -11.17
N GLU A 65 2.84 -7.17 -10.62
CA GLU A 65 2.15 -8.20 -11.39
C GLU A 65 1.27 -7.60 -12.50
N PRO A 66 1.21 -8.23 -13.68
CA PRO A 66 0.37 -7.77 -14.77
C PRO A 66 -1.09 -7.75 -14.32
N LYS A 67 -1.82 -6.70 -14.71
CA LYS A 67 -3.26 -6.61 -14.46
C LYS A 67 -3.96 -7.67 -15.32
N THR A 68 -4.11 -8.89 -14.81
CA THR A 68 -4.90 -9.93 -15.48
C THR A 68 -6.33 -9.41 -15.64
N LYS A 69 -6.82 -9.35 -16.88
CA LYS A 69 -8.22 -9.05 -17.15
C LYS A 69 -9.04 -10.08 -16.37
N ARG A 70 -9.77 -9.61 -15.35
CA ARG A 70 -10.65 -10.49 -14.58
C ARG A 70 -11.60 -11.15 -15.58
N PRO A 71 -11.72 -12.49 -15.59
CA PRO A 71 -12.76 -13.12 -16.39
C PRO A 71 -14.10 -12.51 -16.00
N MET A 72 -14.94 -12.23 -17.00
CA MET A 72 -16.28 -11.68 -16.79
C MET A 72 -16.97 -12.55 -15.72
N PRO A 73 -17.51 -11.96 -14.64
CA PRO A 73 -18.14 -12.75 -13.60
C PRO A 73 -19.29 -13.56 -14.21
N GLU A 74 -19.29 -14.87 -14.00
CA GLU A 74 -20.41 -15.73 -14.40
C GLU A 74 -21.67 -15.21 -13.70
N THR A 75 -22.64 -14.75 -14.49
CA THR A 75 -23.88 -14.22 -13.96
C THR A 75 -24.83 -15.39 -13.77
N LEU A 76 -25.27 -15.64 -12.54
CA LEU A 76 -26.30 -16.63 -12.28
C LEU A 76 -27.64 -16.06 -12.77
N GLU A 77 -28.18 -16.64 -13.85
CA GLU A 77 -29.55 -16.37 -14.25
C GLU A 77 -30.50 -17.04 -13.25
N ILE A 78 -31.27 -16.23 -12.52
CA ILE A 78 -32.30 -16.74 -11.61
C ILE A 78 -33.47 -17.19 -12.47
N LEU A 79 -33.50 -18.48 -12.80
CA LEU A 79 -34.70 -19.14 -13.28
C LEU A 79 -35.72 -19.14 -12.13
N GLY A 80 -36.74 -18.29 -12.24
CA GLY A 80 -37.88 -18.31 -11.34
C GLY A 80 -38.44 -19.74 -11.25
N SER A 81 -38.98 -20.12 -10.10
CA SER A 81 -39.39 -21.49 -9.78
C SER A 81 -40.49 -22.09 -10.68
N GLY A 82 -40.96 -21.35 -11.69
CA GLY A 82 -42.01 -21.75 -12.64
C GLY A 82 -43.38 -21.99 -12.00
N ARG A 83 -43.51 -21.75 -10.70
CA ARG A 83 -44.71 -21.98 -9.90
C ARG A 83 -45.23 -20.65 -9.41
N ASP A 84 -46.51 -20.40 -9.65
CA ASP A 84 -47.20 -19.25 -9.11
C ASP A 84 -47.49 -19.48 -7.62
N GLN A 85 -46.52 -19.10 -6.78
CA GLN A 85 -46.66 -19.17 -5.32
C GLN A 85 -46.95 -17.76 -4.80
N PRO A 86 -47.87 -17.61 -3.84
CA PRO A 86 -48.14 -16.31 -3.23
C PRO A 86 -46.86 -15.78 -2.58
N LEU A 87 -46.48 -14.54 -2.89
CA LEU A 87 -45.25 -13.89 -2.40
C LEU A 87 -45.19 -13.76 -0.87
N VAL A 88 -46.30 -14.02 -0.18
CA VAL A 88 -46.41 -13.90 1.27
C VAL A 88 -47.08 -15.16 1.82
N THR A 89 -46.35 -15.92 2.63
CA THR A 89 -46.92 -17.01 3.43
C THR A 89 -47.45 -16.41 4.73
N THR A 90 -48.73 -16.02 4.79
CA THR A 90 -49.36 -15.65 6.06
C THR A 90 -49.82 -16.92 6.79
N GLN A 91 -49.10 -17.31 7.84
CA GLN A 91 -49.61 -18.28 8.81
C GLN A 91 -50.44 -17.53 9.86
N LEU A 92 -51.76 -17.52 9.69
CA LEU A 92 -52.69 -17.02 10.71
C LEU A 92 -52.91 -18.09 11.78
N VAL A 93 -52.59 -17.75 13.03
CA VAL A 93 -52.87 -18.61 14.20
C VAL A 93 -54.37 -18.57 14.47
N ALA A 94 -55.02 -19.74 14.48
CA ALA A 94 -56.43 -19.86 14.79
C ALA A 94 -56.70 -19.48 16.26
N ASN A 95 -57.34 -18.33 16.48
CA ASN A 95 -57.72 -17.88 17.82
C ASN A 95 -59.05 -18.55 18.23
N ARG A 96 -59.00 -19.46 19.22
CA ARG A 96 -60.21 -20.08 19.79
C ARG A 96 -60.92 -19.09 20.72
N LYS A 97 -62.10 -18.64 20.29
CA LYS A 97 -63.37 -18.49 21.03
C LYS A 97 -63.31 -18.15 22.54
N GLY A 98 -63.86 -16.99 22.90
CA GLY A 98 -64.52 -16.84 24.20
C GLY A 98 -64.84 -15.41 24.69
N ARG A 99 -66.13 -15.07 24.64
CA ARG A 99 -66.90 -14.37 25.69
C ARG A 99 -67.02 -12.83 25.61
N ASP A 100 -68.16 -12.43 25.06
CA ASP A 100 -69.10 -11.40 25.56
C ASP A 100 -68.54 -10.37 26.55
N ARG A 101 -68.49 -9.11 26.10
CA ARG A 101 -68.78 -7.94 26.96
C ARG A 101 -69.27 -6.77 26.09
N ASP A 102 -70.58 -6.78 25.94
CA ASP A 102 -71.42 -5.59 25.87
C ASP A 102 -71.03 -4.60 26.99
N GLY A 103 -70.91 -3.30 26.71
CA GLY A 103 -70.58 -2.33 27.75
C GLY A 103 -70.02 -0.97 27.32
N GLY A 104 -70.88 -0.11 26.77
CA GLY A 104 -71.07 1.24 27.31
C GLY A 104 -69.94 2.28 27.20
N ARG A 105 -70.03 3.10 26.15
CA ARG A 105 -70.05 4.58 26.17
C ARG A 105 -69.66 5.27 27.50
N GLY A 106 -68.58 6.06 27.47
CA GLY A 106 -68.14 6.87 28.62
C GLY A 106 -67.37 8.13 28.21
N ASP A 107 -68.05 9.02 27.49
CA ASP A 107 -67.63 10.38 27.16
C ASP A 107 -67.70 11.27 28.42
N ARG A 108 -66.56 11.82 28.88
CA ARG A 108 -66.52 12.97 29.82
C ARG A 108 -65.29 13.85 29.56
N ARG A 109 -65.45 14.79 28.62
CA ARG A 109 -64.81 16.10 28.69
C ARG A 109 -65.36 16.88 29.90
N GLY A 110 -64.50 17.54 30.66
CA GLY A 110 -64.95 18.52 31.65
C GLY A 110 -63.87 19.11 32.55
N ARG A 111 -63.46 20.34 32.23
CA ARG A 111 -63.28 21.46 33.17
C ARG A 111 -61.97 21.56 33.97
N GLN A 112 -60.99 22.20 33.34
CA GLN A 112 -60.56 23.58 33.64
C GLN A 112 -60.34 24.03 35.12
N ASP A 113 -59.16 24.64 35.30
CA ASP A 113 -58.69 25.56 36.34
C ASP A 113 -58.04 24.98 37.60
N ARG A 114 -56.69 25.09 37.65
CA ARG A 114 -56.03 25.93 38.67
C ARG A 114 -54.60 26.29 38.26
N ARG A 115 -54.38 27.61 38.22
CA ARG A 115 -53.10 28.29 38.04
C ARG A 115 -52.11 27.86 39.11
N GLY A 116 -50.91 27.52 38.68
CA GLY A 116 -49.73 27.34 39.53
C GLY A 116 -48.50 27.75 38.73
N ARG A 117 -48.24 29.05 38.72
CA ARG A 117 -47.01 29.68 38.20
C ARG A 117 -45.84 29.19 39.05
N GLY A 118 -45.29 28.02 38.70
CA GLY A 118 -44.06 27.49 39.26
C GLY A 118 -42.89 27.94 38.40
N GLU A 119 -42.01 28.72 39.00
CA GLU A 119 -40.79 29.24 38.41
C GLU A 119 -39.96 28.17 37.70
N ARG A 120 -39.50 28.54 36.50
CA ARG A 120 -38.38 27.88 35.84
C ARG A 120 -37.12 28.18 36.66
N GLN A 121 -36.82 27.35 37.64
CA GLN A 121 -35.50 27.32 38.28
C GLN A 121 -34.99 25.88 38.35
N ASN A 122 -33.69 25.76 38.07
CA ASN A 122 -32.84 24.57 38.15
C ASN A 122 -32.99 23.51 37.06
N ARG A 123 -32.36 23.81 35.92
CA ARG A 123 -31.78 22.80 35.01
C ARG A 123 -30.36 22.38 35.42
N ASP A 124 -29.86 22.74 36.61
CA ASP A 124 -28.47 22.46 37.02
C ASP A 124 -28.38 21.77 38.39
N ARG A 125 -28.90 20.55 38.47
CA ARG A 125 -28.46 19.54 39.46
C ARG A 125 -29.00 18.18 39.04
N ARG A 126 -28.41 17.63 37.99
CA ARG A 126 -28.46 16.18 37.82
C ARG A 126 -27.52 15.62 38.88
N GLU A 127 -28.07 15.33 40.06
CA GLU A 127 -27.37 14.56 41.08
C GLU A 127 -26.75 13.32 40.39
N PRO A 128 -25.50 12.95 40.72
CA PRO A 128 -24.98 11.67 40.26
C PRO A 128 -25.95 10.63 40.77
N ARG A 129 -26.72 10.01 39.86
CA ARG A 129 -27.54 8.84 40.18
C ARG A 129 -26.61 7.91 40.95
N GLY A 130 -26.96 7.64 42.21
CA GLY A 130 -26.14 6.86 43.12
C GLY A 130 -25.56 5.67 42.38
N GLU A 131 -24.24 5.48 42.52
CA GLU A 131 -23.52 4.32 42.02
C GLU A 131 -24.40 3.10 42.29
N ASP A 132 -24.97 2.50 41.24
CA ASP A 132 -25.73 1.27 41.38
C ASP A 132 -24.77 0.25 42.01
N ASP A 133 -24.94 -0.06 43.30
CA ASP A 133 -24.23 -1.11 44.06
C ASP A 133 -24.49 -2.53 43.49
N ARG A 134 -25.12 -2.61 42.32
CA ARG A 134 -25.29 -3.84 41.57
C ARG A 134 -23.93 -4.29 41.05
N PRO A 135 -23.48 -5.52 41.37
CA PRO A 135 -22.21 -6.02 40.88
C PRO A 135 -22.20 -5.98 39.35
N LYS A 136 -21.26 -5.22 38.78
CA LYS A 136 -21.09 -5.11 37.33
C LYS A 136 -20.79 -6.49 36.77
N ALA A 137 -21.62 -6.96 35.84
CA ALA A 137 -21.41 -8.24 35.19
C ALA A 137 -20.02 -8.29 34.54
N LYS A 138 -19.29 -9.39 34.73
CA LYS A 138 -17.96 -9.58 34.15
C LYS A 138 -18.07 -9.56 32.63
N ARG A 139 -17.40 -8.62 31.99
CA ARG A 139 -17.38 -8.49 30.53
C ARG A 139 -16.82 -9.78 29.92
N LEU A 140 -17.54 -10.35 28.96
CA LEU A 140 -17.05 -11.46 28.16
C LEU A 140 -15.82 -10.98 27.37
N ARG A 141 -14.76 -11.77 27.41
CA ARG A 141 -13.56 -11.55 26.58
C ARG A 141 -13.71 -12.36 25.29
N PRO A 142 -13.36 -11.80 24.13
CA PRO A 142 -13.31 -12.58 22.90
C PRO A 142 -12.41 -13.81 23.06
N GLY A 143 -12.89 -14.97 22.63
CA GLY A 143 -12.12 -16.21 22.63
C GLY A 143 -10.93 -16.15 21.66
N ARG A 144 -9.91 -16.98 21.90
CA ARG A 144 -8.69 -17.08 21.06
C ARG A 144 -8.62 -18.34 20.19
N ALA A 145 -9.61 -19.23 20.25
CA ALA A 145 -9.57 -20.52 19.56
C ALA A 145 -9.33 -20.40 18.05
N HIS A 146 -10.18 -19.64 17.35
CA HIS A 146 -10.04 -19.44 15.90
C HIS A 146 -8.78 -18.64 15.52
N ARG A 147 -8.33 -17.75 16.42
CA ARG A 147 -7.10 -16.98 16.23
C ARG A 147 -5.88 -17.90 16.24
N GLN A 148 -5.82 -18.84 17.18
CA GLN A 148 -4.71 -19.77 17.29
C GLN A 148 -4.72 -20.77 16.12
N ALA A 149 -5.89 -21.31 15.78
CA ALA A 149 -6.03 -22.21 14.62
C ALA A 149 -5.56 -21.56 13.31
N LEU A 150 -5.81 -20.26 13.12
CA LEU A 150 -5.30 -19.51 11.98
C LEU A 150 -3.77 -19.39 11.99
N ILE A 151 -3.17 -19.09 13.15
CA ILE A 151 -1.70 -18.97 13.31
C ILE A 151 -1.03 -20.32 13.07
N ASP A 152 -1.60 -21.40 13.59
CA ASP A 152 -1.02 -22.74 13.49
C ASP A 152 -1.02 -23.26 12.04
N GLY A 153 -2.02 -22.87 11.24
CA GLY A 153 -2.16 -23.24 9.82
C GLY A 153 -1.28 -22.43 8.84
N LEU A 154 -0.56 -21.41 9.31
CA LEU A 154 0.35 -20.60 8.48
C LEU A 154 1.76 -21.23 8.43
N PRO A 155 2.53 -21.01 7.34
CA PRO A 155 3.96 -21.32 7.31
C PRO A 155 4.73 -20.64 8.45
N GLU A 156 5.78 -21.28 8.99
CA GLU A 156 6.51 -20.80 10.18
C GLU A 156 7.04 -19.37 10.04
N GLU A 157 7.51 -19.00 8.84
CA GLU A 157 7.97 -17.65 8.51
C GLU A 157 6.88 -16.58 8.70
N GLN A 158 5.63 -16.96 8.44
CA GLN A 158 4.47 -16.06 8.49
C GLN A 158 3.82 -16.02 9.87
N LYS A 159 4.04 -17.03 10.73
CA LYS A 159 3.45 -17.09 12.08
C LYS A 159 3.82 -15.86 12.93
N SER A 160 5.10 -15.50 12.92
CA SER A 160 5.61 -14.34 13.69
C SER A 160 4.98 -13.01 13.25
N VAL A 161 4.79 -12.84 11.94
CA VAL A 161 4.16 -11.65 11.35
C VAL A 161 2.67 -11.64 11.64
N ALA A 162 1.98 -12.78 11.49
CA ALA A 162 0.56 -12.92 11.77
C ALA A 162 0.25 -12.67 13.25
N GLU A 163 1.05 -13.20 14.17
CA GLU A 163 0.93 -12.92 15.61
C GLU A 163 1.05 -11.44 15.92
N LYS A 164 2.04 -10.76 15.33
CA LYS A 164 2.24 -9.33 15.51
C LYS A 164 1.10 -8.51 14.90
N MET A 165 0.63 -8.89 13.71
CA MET A 165 -0.50 -8.25 13.04
C MET A 165 -1.80 -8.37 13.85
N ILE A 166 -2.05 -9.53 14.46
CA ILE A 166 -3.25 -9.75 15.27
C ILE A 166 -3.17 -9.05 16.64
N ARG A 167 -1.96 -8.83 17.17
CA ARG A 167 -1.74 -8.14 18.44
C ARG A 167 -1.79 -6.62 18.29
N ASP A 168 -1.05 -6.09 17.32
CA ASP A 168 -0.73 -4.66 17.20
C ASP A 168 -1.34 -4.02 15.93
N GLY A 169 -1.96 -4.81 15.06
CA GLY A 169 -2.56 -4.36 13.81
C GLY A 169 -1.57 -4.31 12.63
N ILE A 170 -2.10 -4.17 11.41
CA ILE A 170 -1.34 -4.13 10.15
C ILE A 170 -0.30 -3.00 10.13
N SER A 171 -0.66 -1.83 10.67
CA SER A 171 0.23 -0.66 10.74
C SER A 171 1.55 -0.95 11.47
N SER A 172 1.54 -1.82 12.47
CA SER A 172 2.77 -2.20 13.20
C SER A 172 3.77 -2.97 12.33
N VAL A 173 3.28 -3.75 11.35
CA VAL A 173 4.10 -4.49 10.39
C VAL A 173 4.67 -3.51 9.36
N GLU A 174 3.84 -2.58 8.88
CA GLU A 174 4.29 -1.53 7.97
C GLU A 174 5.38 -0.64 8.58
N GLN A 175 5.21 -0.23 9.84
CA GLN A 175 6.21 0.54 10.57
C GLN A 175 7.52 -0.24 10.70
N ALA A 176 7.45 -1.52 11.08
CA ALA A 176 8.64 -2.36 11.20
C ALA A 176 9.37 -2.54 9.85
N LEU A 177 8.64 -2.64 8.73
CA LEU A 177 9.23 -2.69 7.39
C LEU A 177 9.86 -1.35 6.99
N ARG A 178 9.20 -0.23 7.30
CA ARG A 178 9.75 1.11 7.06
C ARG A 178 11.04 1.33 7.84
N ASP A 179 11.08 0.92 9.10
CA ASP A 179 12.28 1.03 9.94
C ASP A 179 13.41 0.14 9.42
N LYS A 180 13.11 -1.09 9.00
CA LYS A 180 14.10 -1.98 8.36
C LYS A 180 14.65 -1.36 7.07
N ARG A 181 13.79 -0.85 6.19
CA ARG A 181 14.20 -0.18 4.94
C ARG A 181 15.00 1.08 5.21
N LYS A 182 14.63 1.87 6.23
CA LYS A 182 15.39 3.05 6.65
C LYS A 182 16.79 2.66 7.14
N LYS A 183 16.90 1.66 8.01
CA LYS A 183 18.20 1.14 8.48
C LYS A 183 19.06 0.62 7.34
N ALA A 184 18.48 -0.13 6.40
CA ALA A 184 19.19 -0.62 5.22
C ALA A 184 19.69 0.53 4.33
N ARG A 185 18.88 1.58 4.14
CA ARG A 185 19.28 2.79 3.41
C ARG A 185 20.38 3.55 4.13
N ASP A 186 20.29 3.70 5.45
CA ASP A 186 21.30 4.40 6.25
C ASP A 186 22.62 3.59 6.28
N ALA A 187 22.55 2.26 6.35
CA ALA A 187 23.70 1.37 6.19
C ALA A 187 24.31 1.48 4.79
N ALA A 188 23.51 1.38 3.73
CA ALA A 188 23.98 1.56 2.35
C ALA A 188 24.63 2.93 2.11
N LYS A 189 24.11 4.00 2.74
CA LYS A 189 24.73 5.33 2.72
C LYS A 189 26.05 5.38 3.50
N ALA A 190 26.13 4.68 4.63
CA ALA A 190 27.37 4.57 5.41
C ALA A 190 28.44 3.78 4.65
N ASP A 191 28.07 2.67 4.02
CA ASP A 191 28.94 1.86 3.16
C ASP A 191 29.38 2.64 1.91
N ALA A 192 28.47 3.40 1.28
CA ALA A 192 28.82 4.29 0.17
C ALA A 192 29.79 5.42 0.60
N LYS A 193 29.67 5.91 1.84
CA LYS A 193 30.58 6.91 2.41
C LYS A 193 31.93 6.29 2.80
N ALA A 194 31.96 5.05 3.25
CA ALA A 194 33.18 4.30 3.55
C ALA A 194 33.94 3.87 2.28
N LYS A 195 33.23 3.69 1.15
CA LYS A 195 33.81 3.32 -0.15
C LYS A 195 34.21 4.53 -1.01
N LYS A 196 34.08 5.77 -0.51
CA LYS A 196 34.66 6.95 -1.17
C LYS A 196 36.16 6.97 -0.89
N PRO A 197 37.05 6.79 -1.89
CA PRO A 197 38.49 6.85 -1.66
C PRO A 197 38.87 8.24 -1.17
N ALA A 198 39.80 8.30 -0.22
CA ALA A 198 40.43 9.54 0.22
C ALA A 198 40.99 10.27 -1.02
N PRO A 199 40.84 11.61 -1.12
CA PRO A 199 41.51 12.34 -2.19
C PRO A 199 43.02 12.22 -1.98
N GLU A 200 43.67 11.58 -2.94
CA GLU A 200 45.12 11.61 -3.12
C GLU A 200 45.54 13.09 -3.16
N ALA A 201 46.46 13.44 -2.26
CA ALA A 201 47.03 14.77 -2.19
C ALA A 201 47.96 14.95 -3.40
N ASP A 202 47.44 15.54 -4.47
CA ASP A 202 48.29 16.01 -5.56
C ASP A 202 49.15 17.18 -5.08
N ALA A 203 50.45 16.88 -5.03
CA ALA A 203 51.51 17.79 -4.68
C ALA A 203 51.55 18.95 -5.67
N LYS A 204 51.41 20.14 -5.09
CA LYS A 204 51.74 21.43 -5.67
C LYS A 204 53.20 21.41 -6.14
N VAL A 205 53.43 21.45 -7.46
CA VAL A 205 54.71 21.89 -8.04
C VAL A 205 54.47 23.23 -8.71
N GLU A 206 54.90 24.28 -8.01
CA GLU A 206 55.18 25.59 -8.58
C GLU A 206 56.32 25.44 -9.57
N ASP A 207 56.11 25.79 -10.84
CA ASP A 207 57.20 26.06 -11.76
C ASP A 207 57.14 27.53 -12.16
N LYS A 208 58.12 28.29 -11.67
CA LYS A 208 58.36 29.68 -12.03
C LYS A 208 59.86 29.87 -12.28
N ALA A 209 60.14 30.20 -13.55
CA ALA A 209 61.31 30.88 -14.10
C ALA A 209 62.56 30.05 -14.42
N LYS A 210 62.87 29.93 -15.73
CA LYS A 210 64.07 30.59 -16.29
C LYS A 210 63.98 30.83 -17.81
N GLU A 211 64.50 31.99 -18.19
CA GLU A 211 64.61 32.67 -19.50
C GLU A 211 65.22 31.87 -20.69
N PRO A 212 65.07 32.39 -21.92
CA PRO A 212 65.29 31.71 -23.19
C PRO A 212 66.71 31.91 -23.77
N ALA A 213 67.09 31.01 -24.69
CA ALA A 213 68.27 31.17 -25.55
C ALA A 213 67.96 30.67 -26.98
N PRO A 214 68.69 31.15 -28.01
CA PRO A 214 68.10 31.60 -29.28
C PRO A 214 68.33 30.67 -30.49
N GLN A 215 67.67 31.06 -31.59
CA GLN A 215 67.73 30.59 -32.98
C GLN A 215 69.12 30.22 -33.52
N ALA A 216 69.18 29.12 -34.29
CA ALA A 216 69.96 28.90 -35.53
C ALA A 216 69.58 27.49 -36.06
N ASP A 217 68.81 27.40 -37.15
CA ASP A 217 69.27 27.12 -38.52
C ASP A 217 69.25 25.62 -38.86
N ALA A 218 68.39 25.25 -39.82
CA ALA A 218 68.71 24.34 -40.94
C ALA A 218 67.41 23.95 -41.68
N GLU A 219 67.07 24.73 -42.70
CA GLU A 219 66.25 24.27 -43.81
C GLU A 219 66.95 24.64 -45.13
N ALA A 220 66.93 23.68 -46.05
CA ALA A 220 67.10 23.78 -47.51
C ALA A 220 68.46 23.49 -48.18
N GLU A 221 68.31 22.60 -49.19
CA GLU A 221 69.08 22.35 -50.43
C GLU A 221 70.41 21.60 -50.34
N GLU A 222 70.54 20.38 -50.87
CA GLU A 222 70.42 19.90 -52.28
C GLU A 222 71.75 20.00 -53.06
N ALA A 223 72.05 18.88 -53.75
CA ALA A 223 73.00 18.68 -54.84
C ALA A 223 74.48 18.34 -54.53
N ALA A 224 74.76 17.05 -54.77
CA ALA A 224 75.82 16.51 -55.64
C ALA A 224 77.31 16.66 -55.26
N HIS A 225 78.00 15.54 -54.99
CA HIS A 225 79.00 14.94 -55.91
C HIS A 225 79.75 13.75 -55.25
N THR A 226 79.64 12.58 -55.89
CA THR A 226 80.75 11.72 -56.35
C THR A 226 81.86 11.31 -55.38
N ALA A 227 81.88 10.03 -54.99
CA ALA A 227 82.91 9.01 -55.30
C ALA A 227 82.88 7.87 -54.28
#